data_AF-A0A398B469-F1
#
_entry.id   AF-A0A398B469-F1
#
_cell.length_a   1.000
_cell.length_b   1.000
_cell.length_c   1.000
_cell.angle_alpha   90.00
_cell.angle_beta   90.00
_cell.angle_gamma   90.00
#
_symmetry.space_group_name_H-M   'P 1'
#
loop_
_entity.id
_entity.type
_entity.pdbx_description
1 polymer ?
#
loop_
_entity_poly.entity_id
_entity_poly.type
_entity_poly.pdbx_seq_one_letter_code
_entity_poly.pdbx_strand_id
1 'polypeptide(L)'
;MSRTIGFLIAFFIMTSFAYSYAWNGLPYPSAYLPVIFVITAIFNFLSIFVQRTVMGWYEGNVYRAGPGTINAAFKYFAILSTGLSYHIQKVLVRMPFIINKLLAIVFFIAFLTLTFLTISVFE
;
A
#
# COMPACT_ATOMS: atom_id res chain seq x y z
N MET A 1 -16.28 -19.26 3.49
CA MET A 1 -16.80 -18.77 2.19
C MET A 1 -16.63 -17.25 2.02
N SER A 2 -17.23 -16.41 2.88
CA SER A 2 -17.15 -14.94 2.76
C SER A 2 -15.71 -14.36 2.73
N ARG A 3 -14.77 -14.92 3.51
CA ARG A 3 -13.35 -14.53 3.49
C ARG A 3 -12.67 -14.80 2.14
N THR A 4 -12.91 -15.98 1.55
CA THR A 4 -12.32 -16.37 0.27
C THR A 4 -12.83 -15.49 -0.86
N ILE A 5 -14.14 -15.19 -0.86
CA ILE A 5 -14.74 -14.29 -1.84
C ILE A 5 -14.16 -12.87 -1.69
N GLY A 6 -14.04 -12.37 -0.46
CA GLY A 6 -13.39 -11.08 -0.21
C GLY A 6 -11.95 -11.02 -0.70
N PHE A 7 -11.18 -12.09 -0.48
CA PHE A 7 -9.82 -12.20 -1.01
C PHE A 7 -9.78 -12.15 -2.53
N LEU A 8 -10.64 -12.91 -3.21
CA LEU A 8 -10.72 -12.94 -4.68
C LEU A 8 -11.09 -11.56 -5.25
N ILE A 9 -12.01 -10.83 -4.59
CA ILE A 9 -12.37 -9.46 -4.98
C ILE A 9 -11.15 -8.53 -4.84
N ALA A 10 -10.47 -8.56 -3.69
CA ALA A 10 -9.30 -7.71 -3.46
C ALA A 10 -8.16 -8.03 -4.44
N PHE A 11 -7.94 -9.32 -4.70
CA PHE A 11 -6.96 -9.79 -5.69
C PHE A 11 -7.32 -9.29 -7.08
N PHE A 12 -8.56 -9.47 -7.54
CA PHE A 12 -9.01 -8.99 -8.85
C PHE A 12 -8.85 -7.48 -9.01
N ILE A 13 -9.15 -6.68 -7.98
CA ILE A 13 -8.93 -5.22 -7.99
C ILE A 13 -7.44 -4.92 -8.16
N MET A 14 -6.57 -5.55 -7.35
CA MET A 14 -5.13 -5.35 -7.45
C MET A 14 -4.57 -5.79 -8.81
N THR A 15 -5.04 -6.92 -9.35
CA THR A 15 -4.67 -7.40 -10.69
C THR A 15 -5.12 -6.42 -11.76
N SER A 16 -6.31 -5.82 -11.61
CA SER A 16 -6.83 -4.83 -12.58
C SER A 16 -5.93 -3.59 -12.64
N PHE A 17 -5.43 -3.12 -11.49
CA PHE A 17 -4.43 -2.04 -11.44
C PHE A 17 -3.07 -2.50 -11.99
N ALA A 18 -2.63 -3.73 -11.72
CA ALA A 18 -1.39 -4.25 -12.29
C ALA A 18 -1.46 -4.36 -13.82
N TYR A 19 -2.64 -4.65 -14.37
CA TYR A 19 -2.84 -4.78 -15.81
C TYR A 19 -2.58 -3.49 -16.58
N SER A 20 -2.85 -2.31 -15.99
CA SER A 20 -2.52 -1.04 -16.64
C SER A 20 -1.01 -0.85 -16.83
N TYR A 21 -0.17 -1.45 -15.98
CA TYR A 21 1.28 -1.45 -16.15
C TYR A 21 1.76 -2.57 -17.07
N ALA A 22 1.09 -3.73 -17.05
CA ALA A 22 1.42 -4.83 -17.96
C ALA A 22 1.18 -4.48 -19.43
N TRP A 23 0.16 -3.65 -19.72
CA TRP A 23 -0.06 -3.12 -21.06
C TRP A 23 1.11 -2.29 -21.58
N ASN A 24 1.90 -1.68 -20.68
CA ASN A 24 3.08 -0.88 -21.01
C ASN A 24 4.38 -1.72 -21.07
N GLY A 25 4.28 -3.05 -21.16
CA GLY A 25 5.43 -3.94 -21.35
C GLY A 25 5.98 -4.59 -20.08
N LEU A 26 5.49 -4.23 -18.89
CA LEU A 26 5.94 -4.88 -17.65
C LEU A 26 5.43 -6.34 -17.55
N PRO A 27 6.30 -7.34 -17.39
CA PRO A 27 5.86 -8.71 -17.26
C PRO A 27 5.10 -8.95 -15.96
N TYR A 28 4.18 -9.90 -15.96
CA TYR A 28 3.62 -10.45 -14.72
C TYR A 28 4.63 -11.42 -14.09
N PRO A 29 4.81 -11.43 -12.74
CA PRO A 29 4.09 -10.66 -11.73
C PRO A 29 4.71 -9.31 -11.36
N SER A 30 5.80 -8.87 -12.00
CA SER A 30 6.45 -7.58 -11.68
C SER A 30 5.54 -6.37 -11.79
N ALA A 31 4.50 -6.41 -12.64
CA ALA A 31 3.50 -5.33 -12.77
C ALA A 31 2.75 -4.97 -11.47
N TYR A 32 2.76 -5.84 -10.45
CA TYR A 32 2.21 -5.51 -9.12
C TYR A 32 3.09 -4.54 -8.32
N LEU A 33 4.41 -4.55 -8.54
CA LEU A 33 5.36 -3.74 -7.79
C LEU A 33 5.10 -2.22 -7.91
N PRO A 34 4.98 -1.62 -9.12
CA PRO A 34 4.71 -0.19 -9.24
C PRO A 34 3.37 0.18 -8.60
N VAL A 35 2.33 -0.67 -8.68
CA VAL A 35 1.04 -0.44 -8.00
C VAL A 35 1.23 -0.34 -6.49
N ILE A 36 1.92 -1.32 -5.90
CA ILE A 36 2.18 -1.37 -4.45
C ILE A 36 3.05 -0.18 -4.02
N PHE A 37 4.07 0.17 -4.80
CA PHE A 37 4.98 1.27 -4.49
C PHE A 37 4.32 2.63 -4.61
N VAL A 38 3.49 2.86 -5.63
CA VAL A 38 2.71 4.11 -5.77
C VAL A 38 1.76 4.27 -4.60
N ILE A 39 0.99 3.24 -4.25
CA ILE A 39 0.07 3.33 -3.10
C ILE A 39 0.84 3.56 -1.81
N THR A 40 1.95 2.84 -1.61
CA THR A 40 2.82 3.04 -0.43
C THR A 40 3.39 4.46 -0.38
N ALA A 41 3.81 5.02 -1.52
CA ALA A 41 4.28 6.40 -1.62
C ALA A 41 3.18 7.40 -1.24
N ILE A 42 1.96 7.23 -1.76
CA ILE A 42 0.80 8.09 -1.42
C ILE A 42 0.56 8.07 0.09
N PHE A 43 0.52 6.89 0.72
CA PHE A 43 0.26 6.80 2.17
C PHE A 43 1.43 7.31 3.02
N ASN A 44 2.67 7.16 2.57
CA ASN A 44 3.83 7.78 3.21
C ASN A 44 3.79 9.31 3.11
N PHE A 45 3.39 9.85 1.95
CA PHE A 45 3.17 11.29 1.77
C PHE A 45 2.09 11.82 2.72
N LEU A 46 0.93 11.16 2.76
CA LEU A 46 -0.14 11.53 3.69
C LEU A 46 0.30 11.46 5.16
N SER A 47 1.17 10.52 5.50
CA SER A 47 1.68 10.34 6.87
C SER A 47 2.59 11.49 7.34
N ILE A 48 3.17 12.26 6.41
CA ILE A 48 3.90 13.50 6.76
C ILE A 48 2.96 14.44 7.53
N PHE A 49 1.69 14.52 7.14
CA PHE A 49 0.71 15.40 7.78
C PHE A 49 -0.12 14.67 8.85
N VAL A 50 -0.67 13.50 8.51
CA VAL A 50 -1.72 12.82 9.30
C VAL A 50 -1.40 11.35 9.59
N GLN A 51 -0.18 11.08 10.10
CA GLN A 51 0.32 9.72 10.39
C GLN A 51 -0.64 8.84 11.20
N ARG A 52 -1.22 9.36 12.30
CA ARG A 52 -2.12 8.57 13.16
C ARG A 52 -3.40 8.16 12.42
N THR A 53 -3.91 9.03 11.55
CA THR A 53 -5.10 8.75 10.72
C THR A 53 -4.79 7.66 9.70
N VAL A 54 -3.63 7.73 9.04
CA VAL A 54 -3.16 6.68 8.12
C VAL A 54 -3.05 5.33 8.82
N MET A 55 -2.44 5.30 10.01
CA MET A 55 -2.33 4.07 10.78
C MET A 55 -3.72 3.55 11.22
N GLY A 56 -4.59 4.43 11.70
CA GLY A 56 -5.94 4.07 12.13
C GLY A 56 -6.80 3.50 10.99
N TRP A 57 -6.62 4.00 9.76
CA TRP A 57 -7.31 3.46 8.59
C TRP A 57 -6.93 2.00 8.34
N TYR A 58 -5.63 1.67 8.40
CA TYR A 58 -5.17 0.29 8.26
C TYR A 58 -5.70 -0.59 9.40
N GLU A 59 -5.58 -0.15 10.65
CA GLU A 59 -6.01 -0.94 11.81
C GLU A 59 -7.53 -1.18 11.81
N GLY A 60 -8.31 -0.19 11.40
CA GLY A 60 -9.76 -0.29 11.21
C GLY A 60 -10.13 -1.37 10.19
N ASN A 61 -9.46 -1.38 9.04
CA ASN A 61 -9.75 -2.33 7.96
C ASN A 61 -9.15 -3.72 8.19
N VAL A 62 -8.03 -3.86 8.90
CA VAL A 62 -7.30 -5.13 9.01
C VAL A 62 -7.57 -5.86 10.33
N TYR A 63 -7.52 -5.15 11.45
CA TYR A 63 -7.65 -5.75 12.78
C TYR A 63 -9.06 -5.64 13.34
N ARG A 64 -9.77 -4.54 13.04
CA ARG A 64 -11.10 -4.26 13.58
C ARG A 64 -12.24 -4.51 12.58
N ALA A 65 -11.94 -5.07 11.41
CA ALA A 65 -12.96 -5.37 10.42
C ALA A 65 -13.99 -6.37 10.96
N GLY A 66 -15.27 -5.99 10.89
CA GLY A 66 -16.40 -6.85 11.24
C GLY A 66 -16.59 -8.01 10.24
N PRO A 67 -17.54 -8.92 10.51
CA PRO A 67 -17.89 -9.97 9.56
C PRO A 67 -18.47 -9.39 8.26
N GLY A 68 -18.40 -10.15 7.17
CA GLY A 68 -18.98 -9.78 5.88
C GLY A 68 -17.97 -9.76 4.72
N THR A 69 -18.48 -9.96 3.51
CA THR A 69 -17.65 -10.11 2.31
C THR A 69 -16.95 -8.81 1.92
N ILE A 70 -17.65 -7.67 2.05
CA ILE A 70 -17.09 -6.34 1.77
C ILE A 70 -15.97 -6.02 2.76
N ASN A 71 -16.20 -6.25 4.06
CA ASN A 71 -15.16 -6.07 5.09
C ASN A 71 -13.95 -6.97 4.84
N ALA A 72 -14.17 -8.21 4.40
CA ALA A 72 -13.08 -9.10 4.00
C ALA A 72 -12.32 -8.57 2.78
N ALA A 73 -13.01 -8.04 1.76
CA ALA A 73 -12.36 -7.44 0.59
C ALA A 73 -11.51 -6.22 0.96
N PHE A 74 -12.05 -5.28 1.73
CA PHE A 74 -11.29 -4.12 2.21
C PHE A 74 -10.10 -4.52 3.09
N LYS A 75 -10.26 -5.54 3.94
CA LYS A 75 -9.16 -6.10 4.73
C LYS A 75 -8.01 -6.57 3.85
N TYR A 76 -8.29 -7.42 2.87
CA TYR A 76 -7.23 -7.95 1.98
C TYR A 76 -6.66 -6.86 1.07
N PHE A 77 -7.49 -5.95 0.58
CA PHE A 77 -7.02 -4.80 -0.19
C PHE A 77 -6.08 -3.93 0.64
N ALA A 78 -6.44 -3.58 1.88
CA ALA A 78 -5.60 -2.80 2.77
C ALA A 78 -4.26 -3.50 3.08
N ILE A 79 -4.27 -4.83 3.30
CA ILE A 79 -3.04 -5.63 3.47
C ILE A 79 -2.13 -5.50 2.26
N LEU A 80 -2.66 -5.69 1.04
CA LEU A 80 -1.88 -5.69 -0.19
C LEU A 80 -1.36 -4.30 -0.59
N SER A 81 -2.15 -3.25 -0.32
CA SER A 81 -1.89 -1.91 -0.83
C SER A 81 -1.17 -1.01 0.17
N THR A 82 -1.58 -1.04 1.44
CA THR A 82 -1.14 -0.08 2.48
C THR A 82 -0.35 -0.72 3.62
N GLY A 83 -0.23 -2.05 3.63
CA GLY A 83 0.46 -2.79 4.68
C GLY A 83 1.90 -2.34 4.90
N LEU A 84 2.65 -2.09 3.81
CA LEU A 84 4.02 -1.58 3.87
C LEU A 84 4.08 -0.22 4.58
N SER A 85 3.25 0.73 4.15
CA SER A 85 3.19 2.05 4.78
C SER A 85 2.82 1.95 6.26
N TYR A 86 1.81 1.16 6.62
CA TYR A 86 1.44 0.96 8.02
C TYR A 86 2.62 0.49 8.89
N HIS A 87 3.39 -0.51 8.42
CA HIS A 87 4.51 -1.04 9.20
C HIS A 87 5.66 -0.04 9.32
N ILE A 88 5.94 0.72 8.25
CA ILE A 88 6.90 1.84 8.30
C ILE A 88 6.45 2.85 9.35
N GLN A 89 5.21 3.35 9.26
CA GLN A 89 4.70 4.36 10.17
C GLN A 89 4.62 3.88 11.62
N LYS A 90 4.33 2.59 11.85
CA LYS A 90 4.34 1.96 13.18
C LYS A 90 5.72 1.98 13.84
N VAL A 91 6.80 1.95 13.05
CA VAL A 91 8.16 2.12 13.56
C VAL A 91 8.46 3.61 13.77
N LEU A 92 8.14 4.45 12.78
CA LEU A 92 8.43 5.89 12.83
C LEU A 92 7.70 6.64 13.95
N VAL A 93 6.49 6.22 14.32
CA VAL A 93 5.71 6.85 15.40
C VAL A 93 6.40 6.78 16.77
N ARG A 94 7.33 5.83 16.94
CA ARG A 94 8.12 5.68 18.18
C ARG A 94 9.33 6.62 18.24
N MET A 95 9.64 7.31 17.15
CA MET A 95 10.78 8.20 17.05
C MET A 95 10.40 9.64 17.45
N PRO A 96 11.39 10.49 17.80
CA PRO A 96 11.17 11.92 18.00
C PRO A 96 10.48 12.55 16.80
N PHE A 97 9.62 13.55 17.05
CA PHE A 97 8.74 14.13 16.03
C PHE A 97 9.46 14.54 14.74
N ILE A 98 10.59 15.24 14.85
CA ILE A 98 11.35 15.71 13.68
C ILE A 98 11.90 14.52 12.87
N ILE A 99 12.52 13.54 13.55
CA ILE A 99 13.10 12.35 12.90
C ILE A 99 12.02 11.55 12.18
N ASN A 100 10.88 11.35 12.84
CA ASN A 100 9.71 10.70 12.27
C ASN A 100 9.27 11.37 10.95
N LYS A 101 9.10 12.70 10.93
CA LYS A 101 8.67 13.43 9.73
C LYS A 101 9.72 13.40 8.62
N LEU A 102 10.99 13.58 8.96
CA LEU A 102 12.08 13.49 7.99
C LEU A 102 12.13 12.10 7.34
N LEU A 103 12.03 11.04 8.14
CA LEU A 103 12.03 9.68 7.62
C LEU A 103 10.76 9.37 6.80
N ALA A 104 9.59 9.90 7.17
CA ALA A 104 8.39 9.77 6.35
C ALA A 104 8.57 10.39 4.96
N ILE A 105 9.27 11.54 4.87
CA ILE A 105 9.65 12.16 3.58
C ILE A 105 10.65 11.27 2.84
N VAL A 106 11.67 10.74 3.50
CA VAL A 106 12.65 9.84 2.89
C VAL A 106 11.98 8.60 2.32
N PHE A 107 11.07 7.96 3.07
CA PHE A 107 10.32 6.81 2.58
C PHE A 107 9.36 7.17 1.45
N PHE A 108 8.72 8.35 1.49
CA PHE A 108 7.93 8.82 0.37
C PHE A 108 8.76 8.92 -0.91
N ILE A 109 9.91 9.61 -0.84
CA ILE A 109 10.82 9.76 -1.99
C ILE A 109 11.32 8.39 -2.45
N ALA A 110 11.76 7.52 -1.53
CA ALA A 110 12.28 6.20 -1.86
C ALA A 110 11.25 5.34 -2.61
N PHE A 111 9.99 5.28 -2.17
CA PHE A 111 8.96 4.51 -2.87
C PHE A 111 8.55 5.13 -4.21
N LEU A 112 8.60 6.46 -4.32
CA LEU A 112 8.39 7.17 -5.58
C LEU A 112 9.53 6.85 -6.57
N THR A 113 10.79 6.87 -6.13
CA THR A 113 11.94 6.46 -6.93
C THR A 113 11.88 4.99 -7.32
N LEU A 114 11.53 4.09 -6.39
CA LEU A 114 11.37 2.65 -6.68
C LEU A 114 10.28 2.39 -7.73
N THR A 115 9.21 3.19 -7.73
CA THR A 115 8.18 3.10 -8.77
C THR A 115 8.78 3.34 -10.15
N PHE A 116 9.48 4.47 -10.33
CA PHE A 116 10.09 4.80 -11.61
C PHE A 116 11.20 3.83 -12.02
N LEU A 117 12.06 3.43 -11.07
CA LEU A 117 13.11 2.43 -11.32
C LEU A 117 12.52 1.12 -11.81
N THR A 118 11.46 0.63 -11.16
CA THR A 118 10.81 -0.62 -11.56
C THR A 118 10.27 -0.52 -12.97
N ILE A 119 9.67 0.61 -13.35
CA ILE A 119 9.18 0.82 -14.72
C ILE A 119 10.36 0.81 -15.70
N SER A 120 11.42 1.57 -15.42
CA SER A 120 12.59 1.71 -16.31
C SER A 120 13.43 0.45 -16.53
N VAL A 121 13.39 -0.53 -15.62
CA VAL A 121 14.15 -1.79 -15.77
C VAL A 121 13.53 -2.70 -16.85
N PHE A 122 12.24 -2.51 -17.15
CA PHE A 122 11.49 -3.35 -18.09
C PHE A 122 11.07 -2.60 -19.37
N GLU A 123 11.50 -1.35 -19.52
CA GLU A 123 11.49 -0.60 -20.80
C GLU A 123 12.75 -0.91 -21.61
#